data_AF-A0A4S8M274-F1
#
_entry.id   AF-A0A4S8M274-F1
#
_cell.length_a   1.000
_cell.length_b   1.000
_cell.length_c   1.000
_cell.angle_alpha   90.00
_cell.angle_beta   90.00
_cell.angle_gamma   90.00
#
_symmetry.space_group_name_H-M   'P 1'
#
loop_
_entity.id
_entity.type
_entity.pdbx_description
1 polymer ?
#
loop_
_entity_poly.entity_id
_entity_poly.type
_entity_poly.pdbx_seq_one_letter_code
_entity_poly.pdbx_strand_id
1 'polypeptide(L)'
;ETLFVSDPKALQHILHTSRYHYPKINGYRNDNHRIFGKSVVPVEGKAHQRQRKVLNHAFSISELKTFLPLFQRSTTRVNSNDKTMKALGLNSSEYKVIDVLGWLFRFALDVIRQAAFENNFGALDEDDNVLTQILRHMK
;
A
#
# COMPACT_ATOMS: atom_id res chain seq x y z
N GLU A 1 8.53 -19.91 22.69
CA GLU A 1 9.25 -18.69 23.13
C GLU A 1 9.48 -17.79 21.92
N THR A 2 9.46 -16.47 22.11
CA THR A 2 9.61 -15.48 21.02
C THR A 2 10.66 -14.45 21.43
N LEU A 3 11.64 -14.23 20.55
CA LEU A 3 12.70 -13.24 20.76
C LEU A 3 12.25 -11.87 20.23
N PHE A 4 12.30 -10.85 21.08
CA PHE A 4 12.08 -9.45 20.68
C PHE A 4 13.44 -8.77 20.49
N VAL A 5 13.69 -8.29 19.26
CA VAL A 5 14.95 -7.64 18.89
C VAL A 5 14.71 -6.15 18.66
N SER A 6 15.38 -5.31 19.45
CA SER A 6 15.28 -3.84 19.34
C SER A 6 16.62 -3.16 19.07
N ASP A 7 17.74 -3.92 19.07
CA ASP A 7 19.05 -3.37 18.73
C ASP A 7 19.16 -3.08 17.21
N PRO A 8 19.55 -1.87 16.78
CA PRO A 8 19.63 -1.52 15.37
C PRO A 8 20.61 -2.38 14.55
N LYS A 9 21.75 -2.80 15.13
CA LYS A 9 22.74 -3.62 14.41
C LYS A 9 22.21 -5.04 14.23
N ALA A 10 21.54 -5.58 15.25
CA ALA A 10 20.86 -6.86 15.17
C ALA A 10 19.73 -6.82 14.13
N LEU A 11 18.91 -5.76 14.11
CA LEU A 11 17.87 -5.57 13.10
C LEU A 11 18.44 -5.46 11.68
N GLN A 12 19.54 -4.70 11.50
CA GLN A 12 20.23 -4.63 10.21
C GLN A 12 20.76 -6.00 9.77
N HIS A 13 21.35 -6.77 10.69
CA HIS A 13 21.84 -8.11 10.41
C HIS A 13 20.70 -9.03 9.95
N ILE A 14 19.60 -9.06 10.70
CA ILE A 14 18.44 -9.93 10.44
C ILE A 14 17.71 -9.52 9.16
N LEU A 15 17.39 -8.24 8.99
CA LEU A 15 16.51 -7.77 7.90
C LEU A 15 17.27 -7.51 6.59
N HIS A 16 18.57 -7.23 6.65
CA HIS A 16 19.35 -6.82 5.48
C HIS A 16 20.45 -7.80 5.12
N THR A 17 21.46 -7.93 5.99
CA THR A 17 22.73 -8.62 5.70
C THR A 17 22.56 -10.13 5.56
N SER A 18 21.78 -10.72 6.47
CA SER A 18 21.60 -12.17 6.59
C SER A 18 20.14 -12.59 6.35
N ARG A 19 19.38 -11.77 5.61
CA ARG A 19 17.91 -11.92 5.45
C ARG A 19 17.40 -13.30 5.07
N TYR A 20 18.18 -14.09 4.33
CA TYR A 20 17.77 -15.42 3.89
C TYR A 20 18.08 -16.53 4.92
N HIS A 21 18.84 -16.23 5.97
CA HIS A 21 18.99 -17.10 7.15
C HIS A 21 17.86 -16.92 8.16
N TYR A 22 17.06 -15.85 8.03
CA TYR A 22 15.91 -15.55 8.88
C TYR A 22 14.62 -15.59 8.05
N PRO A 23 14.12 -16.79 7.70
CA PRO A 23 12.92 -16.92 6.88
C PRO A 23 11.67 -16.41 7.62
N LYS A 24 10.68 -15.95 6.86
CA LYS A 24 9.38 -15.57 7.43
C LYS A 24 8.72 -16.75 8.15
N ILE A 25 8.00 -16.46 9.22
CA ILE A 25 7.28 -17.45 10.04
C ILE A 25 6.24 -18.19 9.16
N ASN A 26 6.08 -19.49 9.38
CA ASN A 26 5.20 -20.35 8.57
C ASN A 26 3.75 -19.84 8.49
N GLY A 27 3.19 -19.34 9.60
CA GLY A 27 1.83 -18.74 9.60
C GLY A 27 1.73 -17.56 8.63
N TYR A 28 2.64 -16.59 8.74
CA TYR A 28 2.73 -15.46 7.83
C TYR A 28 2.85 -15.91 6.36
N ARG A 29 3.68 -16.91 6.08
CA ARG A 29 3.86 -17.43 4.71
C ARG A 29 2.58 -18.07 4.18
N ASN A 30 1.91 -18.89 4.98
CA ASN A 30 0.69 -19.59 4.56
C ASN A 30 -0.47 -18.62 4.31
N ASP A 31 -0.67 -17.65 5.20
CA ASP A 31 -1.75 -16.66 5.06
C ASP A 31 -1.53 -15.79 3.82
N ASN A 32 -0.30 -15.29 3.62
CA ASN A 32 0.03 -14.51 2.43
C ASN A 32 0.02 -15.36 1.15
N HIS A 33 0.29 -16.66 1.23
CA HIS A 33 0.18 -17.56 0.08
C HIS A 33 -1.27 -17.76 -0.34
N ARG A 34 -2.22 -17.81 0.60
CA ARG A 34 -3.66 -17.89 0.30
C ARG A 34 -4.18 -16.64 -0.39
N ILE A 35 -3.71 -15.47 0.05
CA ILE A 35 -4.17 -14.17 -0.50
C ILE A 35 -3.48 -13.86 -1.83
N PHE A 36 -2.15 -14.03 -1.90
CA PHE A 36 -1.34 -13.55 -3.03
C PHE A 36 -0.73 -14.66 -3.90
N GLY A 37 -0.95 -15.93 -3.57
CA GLY A 37 -0.36 -17.06 -4.31
C GLY A 37 1.17 -17.08 -4.24
N LYS A 38 1.83 -17.47 -5.33
CA LYS A 38 3.31 -17.50 -5.44
C LYS A 38 3.88 -16.11 -5.78
N SER A 39 3.50 -15.09 -5.01
CA SER A 39 3.99 -13.72 -5.19
C SER A 39 5.23 -13.41 -4.33
N VAL A 40 5.79 -12.22 -4.51
CA VAL A 40 7.02 -11.77 -3.80
C VAL A 40 6.83 -11.72 -2.28
N VAL A 41 5.60 -11.66 -1.79
CA VAL A 41 5.33 -11.53 -0.34
C VAL A 41 5.60 -12.85 0.42
N PRO A 42 4.96 -13.99 0.07
CA PRO A 42 5.16 -15.25 0.79
C PRO A 42 6.36 -16.09 0.33
N VAL A 43 6.90 -15.88 -0.87
CA VAL A 43 8.03 -16.69 -1.37
C VAL A 43 9.35 -16.33 -0.66
N GLU A 44 10.28 -17.28 -0.62
CA GLU A 44 11.56 -17.17 0.08
C GLU A 44 12.75 -17.53 -0.81
N GLY A 45 13.95 -17.17 -0.34
CA GLY A 45 15.22 -17.56 -0.94
C GLY A 45 15.37 -17.11 -2.40
N LYS A 46 15.86 -18.01 -3.27
CA LYS A 46 16.13 -17.69 -4.69
C LYS A 46 14.91 -17.22 -5.46
N ALA A 47 13.73 -17.77 -5.17
CA ALA A 47 12.48 -17.35 -5.81
C ALA A 47 12.14 -15.89 -5.46
N HIS A 48 12.23 -15.55 -4.17
CA HIS A 48 12.06 -14.17 -3.70
C HIS A 48 13.09 -13.23 -4.35
N GLN A 49 14.36 -13.61 -4.36
CA GLN A 49 15.43 -12.80 -4.97
C GLN A 49 15.15 -12.51 -6.45
N ARG A 50 14.75 -13.53 -7.21
CA ARG A 50 14.39 -13.38 -8.63
C ARG A 50 13.20 -12.45 -8.82
N GLN A 51 12.10 -12.69 -8.11
CA GLN A 51 10.89 -11.86 -8.24
C GLN A 51 11.14 -10.41 -7.81
N ARG A 52 11.88 -10.20 -6.71
CA ARG A 52 12.24 -8.86 -6.24
C ARG A 52 13.14 -8.12 -7.23
N LYS A 53 14.09 -8.82 -7.85
CA LYS A 53 14.96 -8.23 -8.89
C LYS A 53 14.16 -7.72 -10.09
N VAL A 54 13.16 -8.48 -10.54
CA VAL A 54 12.28 -8.05 -11.63
C VAL A 54 11.44 -6.83 -11.21
N LEU A 55 10.82 -6.88 -10.03
CA LEU A 55 10.00 -5.77 -9.52
C LEU A 55 10.79 -4.48 -9.33
N ASN A 56 12.03 -4.55 -8.85
CA ASN A 56 12.85 -3.36 -8.61
C ASN A 56 13.04 -2.47 -9.85
N HIS A 57 12.91 -3.01 -11.07
CA HIS A 57 12.95 -2.21 -12.30
C HIS A 57 11.80 -1.18 -12.35
N ALA A 58 10.58 -1.61 -12.03
CA ALA A 58 9.40 -0.75 -11.99
C ALA A 58 9.43 0.28 -10.83
N PHE A 59 10.34 0.10 -9.87
CA PHE A 59 10.57 1.02 -8.74
C PHE A 59 11.93 1.71 -8.82
N SER A 60 12.52 1.81 -10.00
CA SER A 60 13.75 2.59 -10.20
C SER A 60 13.48 4.09 -10.00
N ILE A 61 14.52 4.88 -9.71
CA ILE A 61 14.37 6.34 -9.54
C ILE A 61 13.77 6.99 -10.80
N SER A 62 14.11 6.48 -11.99
CA SER A 62 13.55 6.98 -13.25
C SER A 62 12.04 6.74 -13.31
N GLU A 63 11.61 5.50 -13.06
CA GLU A 63 10.19 5.13 -13.05
C GLU A 63 9.41 5.92 -11.98
N LEU A 64 9.96 6.03 -10.76
CA LEU A 64 9.32 6.76 -9.67
C LEU A 64 9.09 8.24 -10.01
N LYS A 65 9.98 8.87 -10.77
CA LYS A 65 9.79 10.26 -11.24
C LYS A 65 8.61 10.38 -12.21
N THR A 66 8.31 9.34 -13.00
CA THR A 66 7.16 9.34 -13.91
C THR A 66 5.82 9.33 -13.16
N PHE A 67 5.79 8.83 -11.92
CA PHE A 67 4.59 8.84 -11.07
C PHE A 67 4.34 10.20 -10.40
N LEU A 68 5.32 11.10 -10.37
CA LEU A 68 5.19 12.39 -9.68
C LEU A 68 4.02 13.25 -10.22
N PRO A 69 3.83 13.42 -11.54
CA PRO A 69 2.68 14.14 -12.07
C PRO A 69 1.34 13.48 -11.69
N LEU A 70 1.30 12.14 -11.62
CA LEU A 70 0.12 11.40 -11.19
C LEU A 70 -0.20 11.68 -9.72
N PHE A 71 0.79 11.70 -8.84
CA PHE A 71 0.58 12.04 -7.43
C PHE A 71 0.11 13.49 -7.26
N GLN A 72 0.73 14.43 -7.97
CA GLN A 72 0.32 15.84 -7.96
C GLN A 72 -1.12 16.02 -8.47
N ARG A 73 -1.46 15.39 -9.61
CA ARG A 73 -2.84 15.43 -10.13
C ARG A 73 -3.83 14.82 -9.16
N SER A 74 -3.46 13.72 -8.49
CA SER A 74 -4.33 13.04 -7.52
C SER A 74 -4.59 13.90 -6.29
N THR A 75 -3.58 14.58 -5.75
CA THR A 75 -3.75 15.50 -4.61
C THR A 75 -4.51 16.75 -5.00
N THR A 76 -4.26 17.33 -6.19
CA THR A 76 -5.03 18.47 -6.68
C THR A 76 -6.51 18.10 -6.88
N ARG A 77 -6.80 16.90 -7.43
CA ARG A 77 -8.17 16.40 -7.61
C ARG A 77 -8.92 16.32 -6.29
N VAL A 78 -8.26 15.86 -5.23
CA VAL A 78 -8.83 15.81 -3.88
C VAL A 78 -9.23 17.20 -3.39
N ASN A 79 -8.36 18.20 -3.58
CA ASN A 79 -8.59 19.56 -3.08
C ASN A 79 -9.69 20.30 -3.87
N SER A 80 -9.85 19.99 -5.16
CA SER A 80 -10.84 20.64 -6.02
C SER A 80 -12.19 19.92 -6.09
N ASN A 81 -12.27 18.67 -5.62
CA ASN A 81 -13.52 17.91 -5.65
C ASN A 81 -14.43 18.29 -4.49
N ASP A 82 -15.54 18.95 -4.81
CA ASP A 82 -16.54 19.41 -3.83
C ASP A 82 -17.11 18.25 -2.99
N LYS A 83 -17.19 17.02 -3.55
CA LYS A 83 -17.58 15.83 -2.77
C LYS A 83 -16.57 15.49 -1.68
N THR A 84 -15.28 15.58 -1.99
CA THR A 84 -14.20 15.32 -1.02
C THR A 84 -14.14 16.42 0.03
N MET A 85 -14.28 17.68 -0.37
CA MET A 85 -14.34 18.81 0.56
C MET A 85 -15.57 18.75 1.49
N LYS A 86 -16.73 18.31 0.98
CA LYS A 86 -17.92 18.02 1.79
C LYS A 86 -17.75 16.80 2.69
N ALA A 87 -17.14 15.72 2.20
CA ALA A 87 -16.85 14.54 2.99
C ALA A 87 -15.91 14.88 4.17
N LEU A 88 -14.90 15.70 3.92
CA LEU A 88 -13.95 16.21 4.91
C LEU A 88 -14.49 17.41 5.71
N GLY A 89 -15.70 17.90 5.47
CA GLY A 89 -16.28 19.01 6.24
C GLY A 89 -15.53 20.35 6.11
N LEU A 90 -14.72 20.52 5.07
CA LEU A 90 -13.87 21.70 4.88
C LEU A 90 -14.64 22.92 4.32
N ASN A 91 -15.88 22.70 3.84
CA ASN A 91 -16.75 23.73 3.26
C ASN A 91 -17.88 24.19 4.21
N SER A 92 -17.96 23.67 5.45
CA SER A 92 -18.96 24.08 6.44
C SER A 92 -18.34 24.96 7.52
N SER A 93 -19.08 25.97 7.99
CA SER A 93 -18.73 26.75 9.19
C SER A 93 -18.87 25.96 10.50
N GLU A 94 -19.31 24.70 10.41
CA GLU A 94 -19.60 23.81 11.52
C GLU A 94 -18.49 22.76 11.68
N TYR A 95 -18.14 22.44 12.93
CA TYR A 95 -17.12 21.45 13.24
C TYR A 95 -17.61 20.04 12.91
N LYS A 96 -16.85 19.30 12.09
CA LYS A 96 -17.16 17.93 11.67
C LYS A 96 -16.06 16.96 12.08
N VAL A 97 -16.43 15.78 12.58
CA VAL A 97 -15.50 14.66 12.83
C VAL A 97 -15.22 13.94 11.51
N ILE A 98 -13.94 13.71 11.21
CA ILE A 98 -13.48 13.11 9.96
C ILE A 98 -12.69 11.83 10.27
N ASP A 99 -13.03 10.71 9.62
CA ASP A 99 -12.19 9.52 9.60
C ASP A 99 -11.03 9.69 8.61
N VAL A 100 -9.96 10.33 9.07
CA VAL A 100 -8.75 10.59 8.28
C VAL A 100 -8.08 9.28 7.84
N LEU A 101 -8.11 8.24 8.68
CA LEU A 101 -7.47 6.97 8.38
C LEU A 101 -8.18 6.25 7.22
N GLY A 102 -9.50 6.11 7.31
CA GLY A 102 -10.31 5.52 6.25
C GLY A 102 -10.19 6.29 4.93
N TRP A 103 -10.16 7.63 5.01
CA TRP A 103 -9.98 8.48 3.84
C TRP A 103 -8.59 8.31 3.20
N LEU A 104 -7.51 8.33 3.99
CA LEU A 104 -6.15 8.13 3.49
C LEU A 104 -5.96 6.75 2.84
N PHE A 105 -6.56 5.70 3.40
CA PHE A 105 -6.53 4.37 2.78
C PHE A 105 -7.19 4.37 1.40
N ARG A 106 -8.38 4.96 1.26
CA ARG A 106 -9.08 5.07 -0.05
C ARG A 106 -8.25 5.88 -1.05
N PHE A 107 -7.65 6.99 -0.60
CA PHE A 107 -6.77 7.80 -1.43
C PHE A 107 -5.55 7.03 -1.93
N ALA A 108 -4.82 6.37 -1.02
CA ALA A 108 -3.64 5.59 -1.38
C ALA A 108 -3.98 4.45 -2.36
N LEU A 109 -5.15 3.83 -2.20
CA LEU A 109 -5.64 2.78 -3.10
C LEU A 109 -5.95 3.29 -4.49
N ASP A 110 -6.60 4.44 -4.63
CA ASP A 110 -6.84 5.06 -5.93
C ASP A 110 -5.52 5.39 -6.63
N VAL A 111 -4.58 5.96 -5.89
CA VAL A 111 -3.27 6.35 -6.41
C VAL A 111 -2.47 5.13 -6.88
N ILE A 112 -2.34 4.08 -6.05
CA ILE A 112 -1.57 2.89 -6.44
C ILE A 112 -2.24 2.15 -7.60
N ARG A 113 -3.57 2.18 -7.68
CA ARG A 113 -4.31 1.52 -8.76
C ARG A 113 -4.11 2.21 -10.10
N GLN A 114 -4.13 3.54 -10.09
CA GLN A 114 -3.82 4.32 -11.28
C GLN A 114 -2.35 4.18 -11.68
N ALA A 115 -1.43 4.18 -10.72
CA ALA A 115 0.00 4.05 -10.98
C ALA A 115 0.40 2.64 -11.47
N ALA A 116 -0.22 1.59 -10.93
CA ALA A 116 0.17 0.21 -11.22
C ALA A 116 -0.62 -0.43 -12.37
N PHE A 117 -1.86 0.02 -12.64
CA PHE A 117 -2.77 -0.63 -13.59
C PHE A 117 -3.40 0.32 -14.61
N GLU A 118 -3.00 1.60 -14.65
CA GLU A 118 -3.53 2.64 -15.54
C GLU A 118 -5.07 2.81 -15.49
N ASN A 119 -5.71 2.27 -14.45
CA ASN A 119 -7.15 2.26 -14.31
C ASN A 119 -7.60 3.22 -13.21
N ASN A 120 -8.56 4.08 -13.52
CA ASN A 120 -9.19 4.98 -12.56
C ASN A 120 -10.53 4.39 -12.11
N PHE A 121 -10.60 3.91 -10.88
CA PHE A 121 -11.78 3.23 -10.34
C PHE A 121 -12.55 4.03 -9.29
N GLY A 122 -12.14 5.28 -9.03
CA GLY A 122 -12.89 6.21 -8.18
C GLY A 122 -13.21 5.70 -6.78
N ALA A 123 -12.28 5.05 -6.06
CA ALA A 123 -12.49 4.64 -4.67
C ALA A 123 -12.72 5.84 -3.71
N LEU A 124 -12.31 7.04 -4.12
CA LEU A 124 -12.67 8.31 -3.48
C LEU A 124 -14.06 8.84 -3.90
N ASP A 125 -14.55 8.44 -5.07
CA ASP A 125 -15.75 9.00 -5.71
C ASP A 125 -16.99 8.09 -5.55
N GLU A 126 -16.80 6.79 -5.34
CA GLU A 126 -17.83 5.76 -5.23
C GLU A 126 -17.67 4.92 -3.95
N ASP A 127 -18.71 4.92 -3.10
CA ASP A 127 -18.76 4.12 -1.87
C ASP A 127 -18.95 2.60 -2.12
N ASP A 128 -19.17 2.20 -3.37
CA ASP A 128 -19.62 0.86 -3.77
C ASP A 128 -18.69 0.15 -4.75
N ASN A 129 -17.39 0.43 -4.65
CA ASN A 129 -16.37 -0.34 -5.36
C ASN A 129 -16.11 -1.69 -4.65
N VAL A 130 -15.98 -2.78 -5.42
CA VAL A 130 -15.62 -4.12 -4.94
C VAL A 130 -14.42 -4.10 -3.99
N LEU A 131 -13.40 -3.26 -4.25
CA LEU A 131 -12.25 -3.15 -3.34
C LEU A 131 -12.59 -2.49 -2.01
N THR A 132 -13.40 -1.44 -2.01
CA THR A 132 -13.88 -0.78 -0.79
C THR A 132 -14.71 -1.74 0.05
N GLN A 133 -15.53 -2.58 -0.60
CA GLN A 133 -16.27 -3.64 0.08
C GLN A 133 -15.31 -4.67 0.68
N ILE A 134 -14.32 -5.19 -0.06
CA ILE A 134 -13.34 -6.14 0.46
C ILE A 134 -12.58 -5.57 1.67
N LEU A 135 -12.16 -4.30 1.61
CA LEU A 135 -11.48 -3.64 2.73
C LEU A 135 -12.33 -3.51 3.99
N ARG A 136 -13.64 -3.27 3.85
CA ARG A 136 -14.56 -3.25 5.01
C ARG A 136 -14.66 -4.62 5.68
N HIS A 137 -14.55 -5.71 4.92
CA HIS A 137 -14.66 -7.08 5.44
C HIS A 137 -13.32 -7.66 5.94
N MET A 138 -12.19 -6.99 5.71
CA MET A 138 -10.87 -7.38 6.23
C MET A 138 -10.56 -6.78 7.61
N LYS A 139 -11.46 -5.97 8.17
CA LYS A 139 -11.35 -5.35 9.49
C LYS A 139 -12.00 -6.24 10.55
#